data_AF-A0A2N9NDP6-F1
#
_entry.id   AF-A0A2N9NDP6-F1
#
_cell.length_a   1.000
_cell.length_b   1.000
_cell.length_c   1.000
_cell.angle_alpha   90.00
_cell.angle_beta   90.00
_cell.angle_gamma   90.00
#
_symmetry.space_group_name_H-M   'P 1'
#
loop_
_entity.id
_entity.type
_entity.pdbx_description
1 polymer ?
#
loop_
_entity_poly.entity_id
_entity_poly.type
_entity_poly.pdbx_seq_one_letter_code
_entity_poly.pdbx_strand_id
1 'polypeptide(L)'
;MPKIRREKLPERLLVHLLTRMRQRNISYDQLILLARWLDTEPEVPAGRWFKRFSGFTVCGDGELIKTFLLSGQAPEGHEIT
;
A
#
# COMPACT_ATOMS: atom_id res chain seq x y z
N MET A 1 6.78 -14.94 6.20
CA MET A 1 6.82 -13.85 5.19
C MET A 1 7.11 -12.53 5.91
N PRO A 2 7.73 -11.49 5.31
CA PRO A 2 7.95 -10.22 6.02
C PRO A 2 6.63 -9.55 6.43
N LYS A 3 6.65 -8.80 7.53
CA LYS A 3 5.57 -7.87 7.91
C LYS A 3 5.77 -6.52 7.24
N ILE A 4 4.68 -5.79 7.01
CA ILE A 4 4.77 -4.44 6.43
C ILE A 4 5.43 -3.48 7.43
N ARG A 5 6.44 -2.76 6.96
CA ARG A 5 7.14 -1.73 7.75
C ARG A 5 6.27 -0.48 7.88
N ARG A 6 6.02 -0.07 9.12
CA ARG A 6 5.19 1.09 9.47
C ARG A 6 6.01 2.31 9.91
N GLU A 7 7.19 2.07 10.45
CA GLU A 7 8.05 3.10 11.02
C GLU A 7 9.40 3.17 10.29
N LYS A 8 10.10 4.28 10.45
CA LYS A 8 11.45 4.48 9.87
C LYS A 8 11.48 4.20 8.37
N LEU A 9 10.42 4.61 7.67
CA LEU A 9 10.38 4.58 6.22
C LEU A 9 11.45 5.52 5.66
N PRO A 10 12.12 5.17 4.54
CA PRO A 10 12.98 6.11 3.83
C PRO A 10 12.18 7.40 3.53
N GLU A 11 12.74 8.56 3.84
CA GLU A 11 12.03 9.86 3.73
C GLU A 11 11.45 10.08 2.33
N ARG A 12 12.24 9.81 1.29
CA ARG A 12 11.80 9.92 -0.11
C ARG A 12 10.60 9.01 -0.42
N LEU A 13 10.53 7.84 0.21
CA LEU A 13 9.41 6.93 0.06
C LEU A 13 8.17 7.50 0.75
N LEU A 14 8.31 8.00 1.99
CA LEU A 14 7.19 8.62 2.71
C LEU A 14 6.59 9.79 1.92
N VAL A 15 7.44 10.70 1.43
CA VAL A 15 7.01 11.83 0.60
C VAL A 15 6.30 11.33 -0.66
N HIS A 16 6.84 10.31 -1.35
CA HIS A 16 6.20 9.71 -2.50
C HIS A 16 4.79 9.18 -2.17
N LEU A 17 4.65 8.41 -1.09
CA LEU A 17 3.35 7.84 -0.69
C LEU A 17 2.32 8.94 -0.40
N LEU A 18 2.71 9.99 0.32
CA LEU A 18 1.84 11.15 0.60
C LEU A 18 1.42 11.87 -0.69
N THR A 19 2.35 12.09 -1.63
CA THR A 19 2.03 12.67 -2.94
C THR A 19 1.04 11.79 -3.72
N ARG A 20 1.25 10.47 -3.72
CA ARG A 20 0.41 9.51 -4.46
C ARG A 20 -0.99 9.37 -3.87
N MET A 21 -1.14 9.49 -2.55
CA MET A 21 -2.44 9.56 -1.88
C MET A 21 -3.23 10.79 -2.31
N ARG A 22 -2.58 11.97 -2.31
CA ARG A 22 -3.21 13.24 -2.73
C ARG A 22 -3.61 13.20 -4.22
N GLN A 23 -2.70 12.79 -5.10
CA GLN A 23 -2.96 12.72 -6.55
C GLN A 23 -4.12 11.79 -6.93
N ARG A 24 -4.39 10.78 -6.10
CA ARG A 24 -5.45 9.79 -6.34
C ARG A 24 -6.74 10.07 -5.59
N ASN A 25 -6.80 11.20 -4.88
CA ASN A 25 -7.94 11.57 -4.04
C ASN A 25 -8.37 10.43 -3.11
N ILE A 26 -7.41 9.74 -2.48
CA ILE A 26 -7.73 8.68 -1.52
C ILE A 26 -8.50 9.31 -0.36
N SER A 27 -9.75 8.86 -0.17
CA SER A 27 -10.66 9.44 0.81
C SER A 27 -10.26 9.09 2.23
N TYR A 28 -10.82 9.82 3.20
CA TYR A 28 -10.64 9.49 4.61
C TYR A 28 -11.08 8.06 4.93
N ASP A 29 -12.25 7.63 4.43
CA ASP A 29 -12.75 6.27 4.66
C ASP A 29 -11.81 5.19 4.08
N GLN A 30 -11.22 5.45 2.91
CA GLN A 30 -10.22 4.56 2.32
C GLN A 30 -8.94 4.48 3.17
N LEU A 31 -8.53 5.58 3.81
CA LEU A 31 -7.40 5.59 4.74
C LEU A 31 -7.69 4.81 6.01
N ILE A 32 -8.93 4.85 6.52
CA ILE A 32 -9.35 4.02 7.65
C ILE A 32 -9.27 2.53 7.28
N LEU A 33 -9.67 2.14 6.06
CA LEU A 33 -9.53 0.76 5.59
C LEU A 33 -8.07 0.32 5.53
N LEU A 34 -7.19 1.17 5.00
CA LEU A 34 -5.75 0.92 4.96
C LEU A 34 -5.17 0.76 6.38
N ALA A 35 -5.49 1.69 7.28
CA ALA A 35 -5.00 1.67 8.66
C ALA A 35 -5.41 0.38 9.39
N ARG A 36 -6.70 0.03 9.32
CA ARG A 36 -7.23 -1.21 9.93
C ARG A 36 -6.56 -2.47 9.40
N TRP A 37 -6.32 -2.54 8.09
CA TRP A 37 -5.61 -3.67 7.52
C TRP A 37 -4.15 -3.72 7.98
N LEU A 38 -3.47 -2.58 8.03
CA LEU A 38 -2.11 -2.54 8.55
C LEU A 38 -2.05 -2.95 10.04
N ASP A 39 -3.11 -2.66 10.82
CA ASP A 39 -3.19 -3.00 12.25
C ASP A 39 -3.27 -4.50 12.51
N THR A 40 -3.63 -5.30 11.51
CA THR A 40 -3.57 -6.76 11.62
C THR A 40 -2.16 -7.32 11.44
N GLU A 41 -1.15 -6.46 11.27
CA GLU A 41 0.25 -6.83 11.01
C GLU A 41 0.41 -7.89 9.90
N PRO A 42 -0.11 -7.65 8.69
CA PRO A 42 -0.17 -8.65 7.64
C PRO A 42 1.24 -9.09 7.21
N GLU A 43 1.37 -10.39 6.97
CA GLU A 43 2.53 -10.95 6.28
C GLU A 43 2.37 -10.78 4.75
N VAL A 44 3.46 -10.44 4.06
CA VAL A 44 3.47 -10.18 2.63
C VAL A 44 4.62 -10.91 1.92
N PRO A 45 4.52 -11.19 0.60
CA PRO A 45 5.62 -11.75 -0.16
C PRO A 45 6.92 -10.94 -0.06
N ALA A 46 8.06 -11.61 -0.19
CA ALA A 46 9.36 -10.95 -0.18
C ALA A 46 9.63 -10.10 -1.45
N GLY A 47 8.88 -10.31 -2.53
CA GLY A 47 8.97 -9.55 -3.78
C GLY A 47 7.77 -8.62 -4.00
N ARG A 48 7.47 -8.29 -5.27
CA ARG A 48 6.33 -7.44 -5.63
C ARG A 48 5.00 -8.08 -5.24
N TRP A 49 4.16 -7.30 -4.59
CA TRP A 49 2.81 -7.69 -4.18
C TRP A 49 1.83 -6.53 -4.29
N PHE A 50 0.54 -6.84 -4.33
CA PHE A 50 -0.50 -5.81 -4.27
C PHE A 50 -1.73 -6.29 -3.52
N LYS A 51 -2.45 -5.35 -2.92
CA LYS A 51 -3.74 -5.57 -2.26
C LYS A 51 -4.78 -4.61 -2.80
N ARG A 52 -5.94 -5.14 -3.19
CA ARG A 52 -7.07 -4.32 -3.63
C ARG A 52 -7.92 -3.90 -2.44
N PHE A 53 -8.27 -2.62 -2.43
CA PHE A 53 -9.27 -2.03 -1.54
C PHE A 53 -10.42 -1.49 -2.39
N SER A 54 -11.53 -1.13 -1.75
CA SER A 54 -12.60 -0.41 -2.44
C SER A 54 -12.08 0.94 -2.96
N GLY A 55 -11.94 1.06 -4.27
CA GLY A 55 -11.57 2.30 -4.97
C GLY A 55 -10.06 2.59 -5.12
N PHE A 56 -9.17 1.76 -4.58
CA PHE A 56 -7.73 1.90 -4.81
C PHE A 56 -6.99 0.56 -4.59
N THR A 57 -5.75 0.48 -5.05
CA THR A 57 -4.87 -0.68 -4.82
C THR A 57 -3.58 -0.23 -4.16
N VAL A 58 -3.14 -0.95 -3.14
CA VAL A 58 -1.82 -0.77 -2.51
C VAL A 58 -0.84 -1.69 -3.21
N CYS A 59 0.30 -1.18 -3.63
CA CYS A 59 1.37 -1.99 -4.22
C CYS A 59 2.62 -1.89 -3.34
N GLY A 60 3.26 -3.02 -3.08
CA GLY A 60 4.46 -3.12 -2.28
C GLY A 60 5.53 -4.03 -2.88
N ASP A 61 6.68 -4.03 -2.23
CA ASP A 61 7.83 -4.87 -2.56
C ASP A 61 8.57 -5.20 -1.27
N GLY A 62 8.60 -6.49 -0.91
CA GLY A 62 9.03 -6.94 0.41
C GLY A 62 8.20 -6.28 1.51
N GLU A 63 8.85 -5.74 2.54
CA GLU A 63 8.18 -5.09 3.67
C GLU A 63 7.63 -3.68 3.37
N LEU A 64 7.87 -3.12 2.18
CA LEU A 64 7.57 -1.72 1.89
C LEU A 64 6.33 -1.56 1.01
N ILE A 65 5.41 -0.69 1.41
CA ILE A 65 4.44 -0.10 0.48
C ILE A 65 5.20 0.87 -0.44
N LYS A 66 5.02 0.72 -1.75
CA LYS A 66 5.75 1.48 -2.77
C LYS A 66 4.88 2.52 -3.46
N THR A 67 3.59 2.23 -3.68
CA THR A 67 2.68 3.18 -4.32
C THR A 67 1.22 2.80 -4.08
N PHE A 68 0.31 3.69 -4.47
CA PHE A 68 -1.12 3.42 -4.59
C PHE A 68 -1.49 3.45 -6.06
N LEU A 69 -2.56 2.78 -6.47
CA LEU A 69 -3.09 2.79 -7.83
C LEU A 69 -4.60 3.06 -7.80
N LEU A 70 -5.12 3.70 -8.84
CA LEU A 70 -6.57 3.76 -9.09
C LEU A 70 -7.05 2.42 -9.65
N SER A 71 -8.33 2.10 -9.48
CA SER A 71 -8.90 0.80 -9.88
C SER A 71 -8.71 0.41 -11.36
N GLY A 72 -8.51 1.39 -12.25
CA GLY A 72 -8.24 1.14 -13.68
C GLY A 72 -6.78 0.92 -14.05
N GLN A 73 -5.84 1.04 -13.11
CA GLN A 73 -4.41 0.81 -13.36
C GLN A 73 -4.07 -0.64 -13.02
N ALA A 74 -3.33 -1.32 -13.90
CA ALA A 74 -2.88 -2.69 -13.67
C ALA A 74 -1.77 -2.71 -12.59
N PRO A 75 -1.97 -3.43 -11.47
CA PRO A 75 -0.89 -3.66 -10.51
C PRO A 75 0.08 -4.74 -11.04
N GLU A 76 1.26 -4.78 -10.43
CA GLU A 76 2.25 -5.81 -10.69
C GLU A 76 2.58 -6.57 -9.40
N GLY A 77 2.81 -7.87 -9.52
CA GLY A 77 3.21 -8.73 -8.40
C GLY A 77 2.12 -9.73 -7.99
N HIS A 78 2.31 -10.33 -6.82
CA HIS A 78 1.37 -11.28 -6.25
C HIS A 78 0.20 -10.58 -5.54
N GLU A 79 -1.03 -10.94 -5.88
CA GLU A 79 -2.21 -10.43 -5.16
C GLU A 79 -2.29 -11.05 -3.77
N ILE A 80 -2.43 -10.23 -2.74
CA ILE A 80 -2.63 -10.66 -1.36
C ILE A 80 -4.05 -10.36 -0.88
N THR A 81 -4.61 -11.30 -0.12
CA THR A 81 -6.01 -11.27 0.33
C THR A 81 -6.24 -10.38 1.53
#